data_AF-A0A8R7TE07-F1
#
_entry.id   AF-A0A8R7TE07-F1
#
_cell.length_a   1.000
_cell.length_b   1.000
_cell.length_c   1.000
_cell.angle_alpha   90.00
_cell.angle_beta   90.00
_cell.angle_gamma   90.00
#
_symmetry.space_group_name_H-M   'P 1'
#
loop_
_entity.id
_entity.type
_entity.pdbx_description
1 polymer ?
#
loop_
_entity_poly.entity_id
_entity_poly.type
_entity_poly.pdbx_seq_one_letter_code
_entity_poly.pdbx_strand_id
1 'polypeptide(L)'
;MFGRTPLFYAVMSERIAVVKCLLDHGADPDKADEAGLTPLHAAAGIGDCEMIELLLAKGAYVDPIAEEIGTPLHLATKEQQVGAMKTLLEHNADCNKTYMSYGLYPMTPLFQAVNVSSLQCVKLLVEAGAVINPDCIETVSLDSAMGNDSSTECLNFLLKAGAKRNASNGAAVHASARGRVAGTARRSGRGRGRDQGPRQQQEQHVACGEEVEVKVNPKDEHATKREIAQLKSSAIKAIESKDYFSATMWYTKAIEHDPNDATLFSNRSLCLLRMGDGQRALLDALDCRGMRPDWPKAYYRQGAALVSLKDYTNACVALLDGFKLDPENAEMESALREAMESLKISKGGAKAT
;
A
#
# COMPACT_ATOMS: atom_id res chain seq x y z
N MET A 1 22.24 -3.08 23.58
CA MET A 1 21.98 -1.61 23.48
C MET A 1 21.68 -1.37 22.01
N PHE A 2 20.46 -0.92 21.68
CA PHE A 2 19.93 -0.81 20.31
C PHE A 2 20.59 0.28 19.43
N GLY A 3 21.87 0.63 19.65
CA GLY A 3 22.55 1.69 18.90
C GLY A 3 22.12 3.14 19.21
N ARG A 4 21.21 3.38 20.16
CA ARG A 4 20.70 4.71 20.51
C ARG A 4 21.77 5.62 21.13
N THR A 5 21.81 6.88 20.69
CA THR A 5 22.76 7.89 21.16
C THR A 5 22.30 8.61 22.44
N PRO A 6 23.21 9.27 23.18
CA PRO A 6 22.82 10.17 24.27
C PRO A 6 21.85 11.27 23.83
N LEU A 7 22.00 11.76 22.59
CA LEU A 7 21.09 12.74 22.00
C LEU A 7 19.67 12.16 21.86
N PHE A 8 19.54 10.94 21.37
CA PHE A 8 18.25 10.26 21.25
C PHE A 8 17.54 10.13 22.61
N TYR A 9 18.26 9.71 23.66
CA TYR A 9 17.68 9.60 25.00
C TYR A 9 17.31 10.96 25.61
N ALA A 10 18.08 12.01 25.32
CA ALA A 10 17.77 13.37 25.76
C ALA A 10 16.48 13.90 25.10
N VAL A 11 16.26 13.60 23.82
CA VAL A 11 15.00 13.89 23.10
C VAL A 11 13.85 13.12 23.71
N MET A 12 13.98 11.81 23.92
CA MET A 12 12.95 10.98 24.56
C MET A 12 12.56 11.43 25.97
N SER A 13 13.47 12.12 26.66
CA SER A 13 13.24 12.66 28.00
C SER A 13 12.75 14.11 27.98
N GLU A 14 12.51 14.68 26.80
CA GLU A 14 12.03 16.07 26.59
C GLU A 14 12.95 17.12 27.24
N ARG A 15 14.27 16.85 27.28
CA ARG A 15 15.26 17.72 27.93
C ARG A 15 15.92 18.66 26.92
N ILE A 16 15.18 19.67 26.45
CA ILE A 16 15.64 20.64 25.43
C ILE A 16 17.02 21.24 25.75
N ALA A 17 17.27 21.64 27.00
CA ALA A 17 18.57 22.21 27.39
C ALA A 17 19.75 21.22 27.21
N VAL A 18 19.50 19.93 27.46
CA VAL A 18 20.50 18.86 27.27
C VAL A 18 20.69 18.59 25.78
N VAL A 19 19.61 18.50 25.02
CA VAL A 19 19.64 18.33 23.56
C VAL A 19 20.44 19.46 22.90
N LYS A 20 20.16 20.70 23.27
CA LYS A 20 20.88 21.88 22.76
C LYS A 20 22.37 21.80 23.09
N CYS A 21 22.72 21.48 24.33
CA CYS A 21 24.12 21.30 24.74
C CYS A 21 24.83 20.22 23.91
N LEU A 22 24.20 19.05 23.72
CA LEU A 22 24.77 17.96 22.93
C LEU A 22 25.01 18.36 21.46
N LEU A 23 24.02 18.99 20.84
CA LEU A 23 24.12 19.47 19.45
C LEU A 23 25.19 20.56 19.30
N ASP A 24 25.29 21.49 20.25
CA ASP A 24 26.32 22.54 20.27
C ASP A 24 27.75 21.96 20.42
N HIS A 25 27.89 20.76 21.01
CA HIS A 25 29.16 20.05 21.13
C HIS A 25 29.37 18.98 20.03
N GLY A 26 28.62 19.06 18.93
CA GLY A 26 28.85 18.25 17.73
C GLY A 26 28.22 16.86 17.76
N ALA A 27 27.21 16.62 18.60
CA ALA A 27 26.38 15.42 18.45
C ALA A 27 25.70 15.43 17.07
N ASP A 28 25.78 14.30 16.36
CA ASP A 28 25.16 14.13 15.06
C ASP A 28 23.62 14.04 15.19
N PRO A 29 22.84 15.01 14.66
CA PRO A 29 21.39 15.02 14.78
C PRO A 29 20.70 13.89 14.01
N ASP A 30 21.37 13.27 13.03
CA ASP A 30 20.83 12.21 12.19
C ASP A 30 21.30 10.81 12.59
N LYS A 31 22.08 10.70 13.67
CA LYS A 31 22.59 9.40 14.11
C LYS A 31 21.44 8.48 14.54
N ALA A 32 21.12 7.54 13.66
CA ALA A 32 20.05 6.58 13.83
C ALA A 32 20.45 5.38 14.71
N ASP A 33 19.45 4.78 15.33
CA ASP A 33 19.55 3.49 16.03
C ASP A 33 19.52 2.30 15.04
N GLU A 34 19.57 1.06 15.54
CA GLU A 34 19.62 -0.14 14.67
C GLU A 34 18.38 -0.32 13.77
N ALA A 35 17.24 0.29 14.12
CA ALA A 35 16.01 0.28 13.33
C ALA A 35 15.90 1.50 12.39
N GLY A 36 16.92 2.35 12.32
CA GLY A 36 16.88 3.58 11.53
C GLY A 36 16.18 4.75 12.23
N LEU A 37 15.81 4.63 13.51
CA LEU A 37 15.15 5.73 14.23
C LEU A 37 16.16 6.83 14.58
N THR A 38 15.89 8.03 14.10
CA THR A 38 16.65 9.26 14.41
C THR A 38 16.02 10.01 15.59
N PRO A 39 16.77 10.93 16.24
CA PRO A 39 16.20 11.86 17.23
C PRO A 39 14.95 12.60 16.72
N LEU A 40 14.89 12.93 15.42
CA LEU A 40 13.74 13.60 14.82
C LEU A 40 12.47 12.71 14.82
N HIS A 41 12.61 11.39 14.64
CA HIS A 41 11.47 10.47 14.80
C HIS A 41 10.93 10.51 16.23
N ALA A 42 11.81 10.47 17.23
CA ALA A 42 11.39 10.50 18.64
C ALA A 42 10.62 11.81 18.96
N ALA A 43 11.15 12.97 18.55
CA ALA A 43 10.48 14.25 18.73
C ALA A 43 9.11 14.29 18.03
N ALA A 44 9.02 13.75 16.81
CA ALA A 44 7.79 13.69 16.04
C ALA A 44 6.71 12.78 16.67
N GLY A 45 7.09 11.62 17.20
CA GLY A 45 6.16 10.71 17.89
C GLY A 45 5.66 11.27 19.23
N ILE A 46 6.52 11.98 19.96
CA ILE A 46 6.14 12.66 21.22
C ILE A 46 5.23 13.88 20.93
N GLY A 47 5.41 14.53 19.78
CA GLY A 47 4.68 15.74 19.42
C GLY A 47 5.36 17.04 19.90
N ASP A 48 6.64 16.97 20.27
CA ASP A 48 7.40 18.13 20.78
C ASP A 48 7.87 19.03 19.61
N CYS A 49 7.04 20.02 19.28
CA CYS A 49 7.31 20.95 18.18
C CYS A 49 8.61 21.75 18.39
N GLU A 50 8.92 22.16 19.64
CA GLU A 50 10.13 22.94 19.94
C GLU A 50 11.39 22.09 19.70
N MET A 51 11.33 20.81 20.07
CA MET A 51 12.40 19.85 19.80
C MET A 51 12.58 19.58 18.30
N ILE A 52 11.49 19.45 17.55
CA ILE A 52 11.53 19.29 16.09
C ILE A 52 12.22 20.49 15.44
N GLU A 53 11.80 21.72 15.79
CA GLU A 53 12.40 22.95 15.29
C GLU A 53 13.89 23.03 15.64
N LEU A 54 14.27 22.69 16.87
CA LEU A 54 15.67 22.69 17.29
C LEU A 54 16.52 21.70 16.49
N LEU A 55 16.04 20.47 16.30
CA LEU A 55 16.77 19.42 15.55
C LEU A 55 16.94 19.83 14.09
N LEU A 56 15.88 20.31 13.45
CA LEU A 56 15.92 20.79 12.05
C LEU A 56 16.82 22.01 11.89
N ALA A 57 16.77 22.97 12.84
CA ALA A 57 17.67 24.13 12.86
C ALA A 57 19.15 23.74 13.05
N LYS A 58 19.41 22.56 13.64
CA LYS A 58 20.75 21.98 13.79
C LYS A 58 21.13 21.04 12.65
N GLY A 59 20.34 21.00 11.58
CA GLY A 59 20.67 20.31 10.34
C GLY A 59 20.21 18.85 10.27
N ALA A 60 19.29 18.41 11.13
CA ALA A 60 18.65 17.11 10.98
C ALA A 60 17.97 16.99 9.61
N TYR A 61 18.14 15.85 8.94
CA TYR A 61 17.39 15.55 7.74
C TYR A 61 15.90 15.34 8.10
N VAL A 62 14.99 15.92 7.30
CA VAL A 62 13.56 15.96 7.61
C VAL A 62 12.83 14.63 7.30
N ASP A 63 13.30 13.86 6.31
CA ASP A 63 12.67 12.63 5.83
C ASP A 63 13.54 11.34 5.97
N PRO A 64 14.26 11.10 7.07
CA PRO A 64 14.94 9.83 7.29
C PRO A 64 13.90 8.72 7.36
N ILE A 65 14.23 7.52 6.87
CA ILE A 65 13.31 6.37 6.89
C ILE A 65 13.80 5.38 7.95
N ALA A 66 12.93 5.10 8.93
CA ALA A 66 13.08 4.00 9.87
C ALA A 66 12.29 2.76 9.40
N GLU A 67 12.85 1.58 9.64
CA GLU A 67 12.23 0.30 9.28
C GLU A 67 10.89 0.14 10.00
N GLU A 68 9.86 -0.33 9.29
CA GLU A 68 8.48 -0.50 9.78
C GLU A 68 7.77 0.75 10.36
N ILE A 69 8.40 1.94 10.30
CA ILE A 69 7.86 3.19 10.83
C ILE A 69 7.71 4.24 9.73
N GLY A 70 8.67 4.34 8.82
CA GLY A 70 8.70 5.35 7.77
C GLY A 70 9.43 6.62 8.20
N THR A 71 8.92 7.78 7.78
CA THR A 71 9.51 9.09 8.12
C THR A 71 8.99 9.64 9.45
N PRO A 72 9.62 10.70 10.02
CA PRO A 72 9.06 11.39 11.18
C PRO A 72 7.61 11.84 10.98
N LEU A 73 7.22 12.22 9.76
CA LEU A 73 5.84 12.58 9.43
C LEU A 73 4.89 11.37 9.52
N HIS A 74 5.32 10.17 9.13
CA HIS A 74 4.52 8.95 9.32
C HIS A 74 4.28 8.66 10.79
N LEU A 75 5.34 8.76 11.61
CA LEU A 75 5.24 8.52 13.05
C LEU A 75 4.35 9.56 13.75
N ALA A 76 4.54 10.86 13.44
CA ALA A 76 3.64 11.91 13.94
C ALA A 76 2.19 11.68 13.52
N THR A 77 1.96 11.17 12.30
CA THR A 77 0.61 10.83 11.83
C THR A 77 0.01 9.65 12.58
N LYS A 78 0.79 8.58 12.80
CA LYS A 78 0.38 7.39 13.55
C LYS A 78 0.00 7.73 15.00
N GLU A 79 0.80 8.58 15.64
CA GLU A 79 0.56 9.05 17.01
C GLU A 79 -0.41 10.26 17.06
N GLN A 80 -0.95 10.68 15.91
CA GLN A 80 -1.90 11.80 15.76
C GLN A 80 -1.41 13.15 16.31
N GLN A 81 -0.10 13.40 16.24
CA GLN A 81 0.56 14.61 16.69
C GLN A 81 0.44 15.73 15.65
N VAL A 82 -0.75 16.32 15.55
CA VAL A 82 -1.08 17.32 14.50
C VAL A 82 -0.15 18.54 14.52
N GLY A 83 0.31 18.98 15.70
CA GLY A 83 1.29 20.07 15.83
C GLY A 83 2.61 19.72 15.15
N ALA A 84 3.19 18.57 15.52
CA ALA A 84 4.41 18.06 14.91
C ALA A 84 4.27 17.84 13.40
N MET A 85 3.14 17.32 12.93
CA MET A 85 2.86 17.19 11.49
C MET A 85 2.95 18.54 10.78
N LYS A 86 2.33 19.59 11.33
CA LYS A 86 2.40 20.95 10.77
C LYS A 86 3.84 21.46 10.72
N THR A 87 4.56 21.36 11.84
CA THR A 87 5.95 21.81 11.92
C THR A 87 6.83 21.08 10.89
N LEU A 88 6.69 19.76 10.74
CA LEU A 88 7.43 18.99 9.75
C LEU A 88 7.09 19.41 8.31
N LEU A 89 5.81 19.60 7.99
CA LEU A 89 5.36 20.03 6.67
C LEU A 89 5.83 21.46 6.33
N GLU A 90 5.83 22.37 7.30
CA GLU A 90 6.39 23.73 7.16
C GLU A 90 7.90 23.71 6.89
N HIS A 91 8.60 22.66 7.34
CA HIS A 91 10.00 22.40 7.04
C HIS A 91 10.21 21.48 5.82
N ASN A 92 9.22 21.41 4.92
CA ASN A 92 9.27 20.70 3.65
C ASN A 92 9.39 19.16 3.76
N ALA A 93 8.86 18.55 4.81
CA ALA A 93 8.67 17.09 4.83
C ALA A 93 7.81 16.64 3.64
N ASP A 94 8.26 15.61 2.92
CA ASP A 94 7.52 15.08 1.78
C ASP A 94 6.27 14.31 2.23
N CYS A 95 5.11 14.95 2.07
CA CYS A 95 3.81 14.41 2.45
C CYS A 95 3.37 13.17 1.62
N ASN A 96 4.11 12.83 0.57
CA ASN A 96 3.89 11.65 -0.28
C ASN A 96 5.01 10.62 -0.17
N LYS A 97 6.01 10.85 0.70
CA LYS A 97 7.09 9.90 0.90
C LYS A 97 6.51 8.55 1.28
N THR A 98 7.06 7.48 0.74
CA THR A 98 6.62 6.12 1.08
C THR A 98 7.70 5.34 1.81
N TYR A 99 7.26 4.42 2.65
CA TYR A 99 8.08 3.30 3.13
C TYR A 99 7.32 1.99 2.90
N MET A 100 8.01 0.85 3.00
CA MET A 100 7.38 -0.46 2.92
C MET A 100 7.12 -0.97 4.34
N SER A 101 5.86 -1.17 4.70
CA SER A 101 5.52 -1.86 5.94
C SER A 101 5.31 -3.35 5.66
N TYR A 102 6.02 -4.20 6.40
CA TYR A 102 6.08 -5.65 6.26
C TYR A 102 6.40 -6.12 4.83
N GLY A 103 6.97 -5.25 3.99
CA GLY A 103 7.23 -5.53 2.57
C GLY A 103 5.99 -5.70 1.68
N LEU A 104 4.78 -5.40 2.17
CA LEU A 104 3.53 -5.75 1.49
C LEU A 104 2.95 -4.62 0.63
N TYR A 105 3.00 -3.37 1.10
CA TYR A 105 2.47 -2.21 0.38
C TYR A 105 3.19 -0.91 0.77
N PRO A 106 3.31 0.06 -0.16
CA PRO A 106 3.87 1.37 0.14
C PRO A 106 2.92 2.15 1.05
N MET A 107 3.39 2.46 2.25
CA MET A 107 2.72 3.30 3.22
C MET A 107 3.00 4.77 2.91
N THR A 108 1.96 5.57 2.69
CA THR A 108 2.04 7.03 2.67
C THR A 108 1.57 7.61 4.01
N PRO A 109 1.91 8.87 4.36
CA PRO A 109 1.32 9.53 5.52
C PRO A 109 -0.20 9.61 5.42
N LEU A 110 -0.75 9.83 4.22
CA LEU A 110 -2.20 9.91 4.02
C LEU A 110 -2.88 8.57 4.33
N PHE A 111 -2.28 7.47 3.88
CA PHE A 111 -2.76 6.12 4.19
C PHE A 111 -2.68 5.83 5.70
N GLN A 112 -1.59 6.25 6.36
CA GLN A 112 -1.47 6.13 7.82
C GLN A 112 -2.58 6.91 8.55
N ALA A 113 -2.86 8.16 8.14
CA ALA A 113 -3.90 9.01 8.72
C ALA A 113 -5.29 8.39 8.60
N VAL A 114 -5.55 7.73 7.47
CA VAL A 114 -6.75 6.95 7.20
C VAL A 114 -6.85 5.75 8.13
N ASN A 115 -5.79 4.96 8.29
CA ASN A 115 -5.80 3.75 9.12
C ASN A 115 -6.07 4.06 10.59
N VAL A 116 -5.59 5.19 11.09
CA VAL A 116 -5.90 5.66 12.46
C VAL A 116 -7.23 6.42 12.54
N SER A 117 -7.98 6.49 11.44
CA SER A 117 -9.28 7.18 11.32
C SER A 117 -9.25 8.65 11.79
N SER A 118 -8.14 9.35 11.55
CA SER A 118 -7.94 10.74 12.00
C SER A 118 -8.27 11.75 10.90
N LEU A 119 -9.50 12.27 10.91
CA LEU A 119 -9.95 13.27 9.92
C LEU A 119 -9.07 14.52 9.91
N GLN A 120 -8.54 14.92 11.06
CA GLN A 120 -7.67 16.09 11.17
C GLN A 120 -6.34 15.88 10.45
N CYS A 121 -5.72 14.71 10.62
CA CYS A 121 -4.51 14.33 9.90
C CYS A 121 -4.77 14.24 8.38
N VAL A 122 -5.89 13.63 7.99
CA VAL A 122 -6.30 13.51 6.58
C VAL A 122 -6.46 14.89 5.93
N LYS A 123 -7.16 15.82 6.58
CA LYS A 123 -7.32 17.19 6.07
C LYS A 123 -5.98 17.88 5.90
N LEU A 124 -5.13 17.83 6.92
CA LEU A 124 -3.83 18.48 6.90
C LEU A 124 -2.95 17.96 5.76
N LEU A 125 -2.89 16.64 5.57
CA LEU A 125 -2.08 16.05 4.50
C LEU A 125 -2.64 16.37 3.11
N VAL A 126 -3.97 16.37 2.93
CA VAL A 126 -4.59 16.78 1.67
C VAL A 126 -4.32 18.25 1.35
N GLU A 127 -4.38 19.14 2.35
CA GLU A 127 -4.01 20.55 2.23
C GLU A 127 -2.52 20.72 1.87
N ALA A 128 -1.66 19.89 2.43
CA ALA A 128 -0.23 19.83 2.11
C ALA A 128 0.07 19.18 0.74
N GLY A 129 -0.96 18.80 -0.02
CA GLY A 129 -0.82 18.31 -1.39
C GLY A 129 -0.73 16.79 -1.54
N ALA A 130 -0.96 16.01 -0.49
CA ALA A 130 -0.92 14.55 -0.55
C ALA A 130 -1.79 14.00 -1.69
N VAL A 131 -1.26 13.02 -2.42
CA VAL A 131 -1.93 12.34 -3.53
C VAL A 131 -2.95 11.38 -2.96
N ILE A 132 -4.21 11.55 -3.38
CA ILE A 132 -5.29 10.64 -3.00
C ILE A 132 -5.27 9.46 -3.96
N ASN A 133 -4.68 8.34 -3.54
CA ASN A 133 -4.69 7.08 -4.30
C ASN A 133 -6.05 6.35 -4.10
N PRO A 134 -6.66 5.78 -5.17
CA PRO A 134 -7.74 4.80 -5.04
C PRO A 134 -7.58 3.78 -3.90
N ASP A 135 -6.36 3.27 -3.65
CA ASP A 135 -6.09 2.33 -2.56
C ASP A 135 -6.39 2.92 -1.16
N CYS A 136 -6.16 4.23 -0.97
CA CYS A 136 -6.51 4.94 0.27
C CYS A 136 -8.02 5.12 0.44
N ILE A 137 -8.81 5.08 -0.64
CA ILE A 137 -10.28 5.20 -0.58
C ILE A 137 -10.89 3.82 -0.30
N GLU A 138 -10.30 2.76 -0.84
CA GLU A 138 -10.77 1.38 -0.67
C GLU A 138 -10.55 0.86 0.75
N THR A 139 -9.41 1.16 1.39
CA THR A 139 -9.17 0.78 2.79
C THR A 139 -10.15 1.45 3.77
N VAL A 140 -10.44 2.75 3.61
CA VAL A 140 -11.44 3.44 4.45
C VAL A 140 -12.85 2.89 4.19
N SER A 141 -13.14 2.43 2.97
CA SER A 141 -14.46 1.92 2.59
C SER A 141 -14.77 0.58 3.28
N LEU A 142 -13.76 -0.24 3.55
CA LEU A 142 -13.91 -1.49 4.31
C LEU A 142 -14.13 -1.23 5.81
N ASP A 143 -13.38 -0.31 6.42
CA ASP A 143 -13.54 0.07 7.84
C ASP A 143 -14.86 0.81 8.10
N SER A 144 -15.30 1.67 7.18
CA SER A 144 -16.59 2.38 7.27
C SER A 144 -17.79 1.44 7.17
N ALA A 145 -17.66 0.33 6.43
CA ALA A 145 -18.70 -0.70 6.32
C ALA A 145 -18.93 -1.45 7.65
N MET A 146 -17.98 -1.38 8.58
CA MET A 146 -18.09 -1.96 9.93
C MET A 146 -18.70 -0.98 10.96
N GLY A 147 -19.19 0.18 10.54
CA GLY A 147 -19.96 1.10 11.40
C GLY A 147 -19.13 2.09 12.22
N ASN A 148 -17.87 2.35 11.84
CA ASN A 148 -17.08 3.42 12.47
C ASN A 148 -17.41 4.78 11.82
N ASP A 149 -18.10 5.65 12.56
CA ASP A 149 -18.48 6.98 12.10
C ASP A 149 -17.26 7.83 11.70
N SER A 150 -16.13 7.68 12.40
CA SER A 150 -14.90 8.45 12.13
C SER A 150 -14.21 8.07 10.80
N SER A 151 -14.20 6.79 10.44
CA SER A 151 -13.72 6.31 9.14
C SER A 151 -14.64 6.83 8.02
N THR A 152 -15.95 6.86 8.28
CA THR A 152 -16.95 7.36 7.33
C THR A 152 -16.76 8.85 7.02
N GLU A 153 -16.38 9.66 8.01
CA GLU A 153 -16.05 11.08 7.78
C GLU A 153 -14.80 11.27 6.92
N CYS A 154 -13.75 10.48 7.16
CA CYS A 154 -12.52 10.48 6.36
C CYS A 154 -12.82 10.10 4.90
N LEU A 155 -13.60 9.03 4.67
CA LEU A 155 -14.02 8.59 3.34
C LEU A 155 -14.81 9.67 2.60
N ASN A 156 -15.81 10.25 3.26
CA ASN A 156 -16.62 11.31 2.68
C ASN A 156 -15.80 12.54 2.31
N PHE A 157 -14.81 12.90 3.14
CA PHE A 157 -13.90 14.00 2.84
C PHE A 157 -13.02 13.69 1.63
N LEU A 158 -12.40 12.51 1.58
CA LEU A 158 -11.52 12.08 0.49
C LEU A 158 -12.26 11.99 -0.84
N LEU A 159 -13.48 11.43 -0.87
CA LEU A 159 -14.32 11.39 -2.07
C LEU A 159 -14.63 12.80 -2.59
N LYS A 160 -14.96 13.75 -1.70
CA LYS A 160 -15.19 15.14 -2.08
C LYS A 160 -13.92 15.83 -2.58
N ALA A 161 -12.78 15.59 -1.94
CA ALA A 161 -11.49 16.17 -2.33
C ALA A 161 -11.00 15.61 -3.69
N GLY A 162 -11.13 14.30 -3.90
CA GLY A 162 -10.81 13.63 -5.17
C GLY A 162 -11.71 14.10 -6.32
N ALA A 163 -13.01 14.25 -6.08
CA ALA A 163 -13.95 14.79 -7.07
C ALA A 163 -13.62 16.24 -7.47
N LYS A 164 -13.17 17.09 -6.52
CA LYS A 164 -12.73 18.47 -6.80
C LYS A 164 -11.46 18.52 -7.66
N ARG A 165 -10.47 17.64 -7.40
CA ARG A 165 -9.25 17.54 -8.21
C ARG A 165 -9.52 17.07 -9.64
N ASN A 166 -10.45 16.13 -9.83
CA ASN A 166 -10.90 15.71 -11.15
C ASN A 166 -11.69 16.81 -11.88
N ALA A 167 -12.47 17.63 -11.16
CA ALA A 167 -13.17 18.78 -11.74
C ALA A 167 -12.20 19.92 -12.14
N SER A 168 -11.14 20.18 -11.36
CA SER A 168 -10.10 21.16 -11.72
C SER A 168 -9.23 20.69 -12.89
N ASN A 169 -8.94 19.38 -12.98
CA ASN A 169 -8.26 18.81 -14.14
C ASN A 169 -9.17 18.78 -15.37
N GLY A 170 -10.47 18.52 -15.20
CA GLY A 170 -11.47 18.61 -16.27
C GLY A 170 -11.66 20.03 -16.81
N ALA A 171 -11.58 21.05 -15.95
CA ALA A 171 -11.63 22.46 -16.37
C ALA A 171 -10.38 22.88 -17.17
N ALA A 172 -9.20 22.33 -16.86
CA ALA A 172 -7.97 22.55 -17.62
C ALA A 172 -8.01 21.89 -19.02
N VAL A 173 -8.74 20.77 -19.17
CA VAL A 173 -8.89 20.07 -20.46
C VAL A 173 -10.03 20.63 -21.31
N HIS A 174 -11.07 21.22 -20.70
CA HIS A 174 -12.21 21.79 -21.42
C HIS A 174 -12.02 23.23 -21.94
N ALA A 175 -10.92 23.92 -21.62
CA ALA A 175 -10.61 25.23 -22.18
C ALA A 175 -10.10 25.19 -23.64
N SER A 176 -9.76 24.00 -24.19
CA SER A 176 -9.21 23.86 -25.55
C SER A 176 -10.17 23.26 -26.58
N ALA A 177 -11.47 23.11 -26.27
CA ALA A 177 -12.45 22.60 -27.22
C ALA A 177 -13.72 23.48 -27.25
N ARG A 178 -13.57 24.74 -27.65
CA ARG A 178 -14.69 25.53 -28.19
C ARG A 178 -14.84 25.21 -29.68
N GLY A 179 -15.90 24.50 -30.03
CA GLY A 179 -16.36 24.41 -31.41
C GLY A 179 -17.56 23.50 -31.62
N ARG A 180 -18.78 24.09 -31.56
CA ARG A 180 -20.00 23.78 -32.38
C ARG A 180 -20.56 22.33 -32.28
N VAL A 181 -21.86 22.01 -32.15
CA VAL A 181 -23.16 22.60 -32.54
C VAL A 181 -24.27 22.07 -31.62
N ALA A 182 -25.37 22.82 -31.54
CA ALA A 182 -26.65 22.58 -30.86
C ALA A 182 -27.43 21.30 -31.24
N GLY A 183 -28.38 20.88 -30.38
CA GLY A 183 -29.42 19.91 -30.74
C GLY A 183 -30.32 19.38 -29.61
N THR A 184 -31.26 20.20 -29.14
CA THR A 184 -32.66 19.90 -28.72
C THR A 184 -33.10 18.60 -27.99
N ALA A 185 -33.81 18.84 -26.86
CA ALA A 185 -35.15 18.32 -26.47
C ALA A 185 -35.33 17.02 -25.64
N ARG A 186 -35.88 17.24 -24.41
CA ARG A 186 -37.03 16.59 -23.70
C ARG A 186 -37.38 15.12 -24.05
N ARG A 187 -37.72 14.21 -23.12
CA ARG A 187 -38.85 14.28 -22.16
C ARG A 187 -38.88 13.04 -21.22
N SER A 188 -39.27 13.26 -19.95
CA SER A 188 -40.20 12.48 -19.10
C SER A 188 -40.20 10.93 -19.07
N GLY A 189 -40.09 10.36 -17.87
CA GLY A 189 -40.60 9.01 -17.56
C GLY A 189 -40.57 8.68 -16.06
N ARG A 190 -41.74 8.66 -15.42
CA ARG A 190 -42.01 8.33 -14.01
C ARG A 190 -41.79 6.84 -13.70
N GLY A 191 -41.45 6.52 -12.45
CA GLY A 191 -41.63 5.18 -11.87
C GLY A 191 -41.51 5.18 -10.35
N ARG A 192 -42.57 4.77 -9.66
CA ARG A 192 -42.76 4.74 -8.19
C ARG A 192 -42.40 3.36 -7.61
N GLY A 193 -42.08 3.31 -6.31
CA GLY A 193 -42.26 2.12 -5.45
C GLY A 193 -41.27 2.11 -4.27
N ARG A 194 -41.62 2.72 -3.13
CA ARG A 194 -42.16 2.08 -1.90
C ARG A 194 -41.12 1.22 -1.15
N ASP A 195 -40.54 1.84 -0.12
CA ASP A 195 -39.77 1.22 0.95
C ASP A 195 -40.66 1.07 2.21
N GLN A 196 -40.58 -0.06 2.90
CA GLN A 196 -41.09 -0.25 4.26
C GLN A 196 -39.91 -0.60 5.18
N GLY A 197 -39.91 0.04 6.34
CA GLY A 197 -38.80 0.14 7.29
C GLY A 197 -38.58 -1.04 8.27
N PRO A 198 -37.91 -0.79 9.41
CA PRO A 198 -36.82 -1.65 9.92
C PRO A 198 -37.13 -2.33 11.27
N ARG A 199 -36.24 -3.25 11.72
CA ARG A 199 -36.15 -3.65 13.14
C ARG A 199 -34.70 -3.92 13.61
N GLN A 200 -34.34 -3.17 14.66
CA GLN A 200 -33.33 -3.29 15.72
C GLN A 200 -33.37 -4.67 16.43
N GLN A 201 -32.47 -5.16 17.29
CA GLN A 201 -31.20 -4.81 17.98
C GLN A 201 -30.87 -6.07 18.82
N GLN A 202 -29.59 -6.40 19.12
CA GLN A 202 -29.13 -6.65 20.50
C GLN A 202 -27.62 -6.90 20.59
N GLU A 203 -26.94 -6.13 21.44
CA GLU A 203 -25.55 -6.31 21.91
C GLU A 203 -25.53 -7.03 23.27
N GLN A 204 -24.49 -7.82 23.56
CA GLN A 204 -24.00 -8.11 24.93
C GLN A 204 -22.46 -8.34 24.96
N HIS A 205 -21.88 -8.03 26.13
CA HIS A 205 -20.47 -7.71 26.44
C HIS A 205 -19.45 -8.88 26.59
N VAL A 206 -18.21 -8.61 26.15
CA VAL A 206 -16.83 -8.83 26.70
C VAL A 206 -16.53 -10.00 27.69
N ALA A 207 -15.52 -10.83 27.36
CA ALA A 207 -14.41 -11.28 28.26
C ALA A 207 -13.25 -11.98 27.50
N CYS A 208 -12.03 -11.88 28.03
CA CYS A 208 -10.73 -12.25 27.44
C CYS A 208 -10.41 -13.75 27.35
N GLY A 209 -9.65 -14.13 26.31
CA GLY A 209 -8.43 -14.96 26.37
C GLY A 209 -8.55 -16.46 26.65
N GLU A 210 -8.71 -17.26 25.60
CA GLU A 210 -8.24 -18.65 25.48
C GLU A 210 -7.83 -18.91 24.02
N GLU A 211 -6.72 -19.62 23.78
CA GLU A 211 -6.36 -20.12 22.44
C GLU A 211 -7.44 -21.11 21.98
N VAL A 212 -8.37 -20.63 21.16
CA VAL A 212 -9.43 -21.47 20.59
C VAL A 212 -8.87 -22.14 19.35
N GLU A 213 -8.64 -23.44 19.44
CA GLU A 213 -8.56 -24.30 18.26
C GLU A 213 -9.93 -24.24 17.56
N VAL A 214 -10.05 -23.36 16.56
CA VAL A 214 -11.31 -23.08 15.86
C VAL A 214 -11.71 -24.34 15.09
N LYS A 215 -12.58 -25.16 15.69
CA LYS A 215 -13.31 -26.19 14.96
C LYS A 215 -14.27 -25.49 14.00
N VAL A 216 -13.79 -25.24 12.79
CA VAL A 216 -14.58 -24.67 11.70
C VAL A 216 -15.77 -25.58 11.47
N ASN A 217 -16.97 -25.02 11.59
CA ASN A 217 -18.22 -25.75 11.39
C ASN A 217 -18.28 -26.19 9.91
N PRO A 218 -18.59 -27.45 9.59
CA PRO A 218 -18.61 -27.92 8.20
C PRO A 218 -19.56 -27.14 7.27
N LYS A 219 -20.60 -26.50 7.84
CA LYS A 219 -21.51 -25.61 7.11
C LYS A 219 -20.84 -24.29 6.71
N ASP A 220 -19.98 -23.77 7.56
CA ASP A 220 -19.25 -22.52 7.32
C ASP A 220 -18.12 -22.78 6.32
N GLU A 221 -17.44 -23.92 6.40
CA GLU A 221 -16.44 -24.34 5.41
C GLU A 221 -17.04 -24.48 3.99
N HIS A 222 -18.27 -25.02 3.88
CA HIS A 222 -18.98 -25.10 2.61
C HIS A 222 -19.46 -23.73 2.09
N ALA A 223 -19.82 -22.80 2.98
CA ALA A 223 -20.16 -21.43 2.61
C ALA A 223 -18.92 -20.68 2.09
N THR A 224 -17.80 -20.75 2.80
CA THR A 224 -16.52 -20.15 2.40
C THR A 224 -16.02 -20.69 1.06
N LYS A 225 -16.12 -22.02 0.82
CA LYS A 225 -15.77 -22.61 -0.48
C LYS A 225 -16.65 -22.10 -1.63
N ARG A 226 -17.95 -21.87 -1.39
CA ARG A 226 -18.85 -21.29 -2.39
C ARG A 226 -18.52 -19.82 -2.68
N GLU A 227 -18.19 -19.05 -1.65
CA GLU A 227 -17.79 -17.65 -1.77
C GLU A 227 -16.48 -17.53 -2.58
N ILE A 228 -15.45 -18.32 -2.25
CA ILE A 228 -14.20 -18.37 -3.03
C ILE A 228 -14.48 -18.70 -4.49
N ALA A 229 -15.36 -19.68 -4.77
CA ALA A 229 -15.72 -20.03 -6.15
C ALA A 229 -16.40 -18.89 -6.90
N GLN A 230 -17.26 -18.11 -6.22
CA GLN A 230 -17.89 -16.92 -6.80
C GLN A 230 -16.87 -15.82 -7.07
N LEU A 231 -15.95 -15.56 -6.13
CA LEU A 231 -14.87 -14.58 -6.29
C LEU A 231 -13.98 -14.95 -7.48
N LYS A 232 -13.56 -16.23 -7.59
CA LYS A 232 -12.81 -16.75 -8.74
C LYS A 232 -13.59 -16.57 -10.05
N SER A 233 -14.89 -16.85 -10.06
CA SER A 233 -15.73 -16.66 -11.25
C SER A 233 -15.80 -15.20 -11.69
N SER A 234 -15.96 -14.27 -10.74
CA SER A 234 -15.95 -12.83 -11.01
C SER A 234 -14.59 -12.36 -11.53
N ALA A 235 -13.50 -12.88 -10.98
CA ALA A 235 -12.15 -12.59 -11.46
C ALA A 235 -11.95 -13.02 -12.91
N ILE A 236 -12.42 -14.22 -13.28
CA ILE A 236 -12.32 -14.74 -14.65
C ILE A 236 -13.08 -13.84 -15.63
N LYS A 237 -14.32 -13.45 -15.30
CA LYS A 237 -15.12 -12.53 -16.14
C LYS A 237 -14.45 -11.16 -16.31
N ALA A 238 -13.80 -10.67 -15.27
CA ALA A 238 -13.02 -9.44 -15.34
C ALA A 238 -11.79 -9.59 -16.27
N ILE A 239 -11.08 -10.72 -16.19
CA ILE A 239 -9.96 -11.05 -17.10
C ILE A 239 -10.43 -11.11 -18.56
N GLU A 240 -11.57 -11.74 -18.83
CA GLU A 240 -12.17 -11.81 -20.18
C GLU A 240 -12.45 -10.41 -20.74
N SER A 241 -12.80 -9.47 -19.86
CA SER A 241 -13.03 -8.07 -20.20
C SER A 241 -11.75 -7.21 -20.20
N LYS A 242 -10.57 -7.83 -19.98
CA LYS A 242 -9.26 -7.16 -19.78
C LYS A 242 -9.23 -6.18 -18.60
N ASP A 243 -10.17 -6.30 -17.67
CA ASP A 243 -10.19 -5.57 -16.41
C ASP A 243 -9.34 -6.29 -15.37
N TYR A 244 -8.02 -6.20 -15.54
CA TYR A 244 -7.05 -6.86 -14.66
C TYR A 244 -7.03 -6.25 -13.24
N PHE A 245 -7.46 -5.00 -13.09
CA PHE A 245 -7.58 -4.36 -11.79
C PHE A 245 -8.67 -5.02 -10.96
N SER A 246 -9.90 -5.10 -11.49
CA SER A 246 -11.00 -5.78 -10.78
C SER A 246 -10.68 -7.26 -10.54
N ALA A 247 -10.06 -7.94 -11.51
CA ALA A 247 -9.63 -9.33 -11.35
C ALA A 247 -8.65 -9.50 -10.17
N THR A 248 -7.70 -8.58 -10.02
CA THR A 248 -6.75 -8.56 -8.90
C THR A 248 -7.48 -8.42 -7.56
N MET A 249 -8.48 -7.54 -7.49
CA MET A 249 -9.28 -7.34 -6.28
C MET A 249 -10.10 -8.57 -5.91
N TRP A 250 -10.71 -9.23 -6.89
CA TRP A 250 -11.44 -10.48 -6.65
C TRP A 250 -10.51 -11.60 -6.14
N TYR A 251 -9.29 -11.70 -6.66
CA TYR A 251 -8.32 -12.66 -6.15
C TYR A 251 -7.79 -12.30 -4.77
N THR A 252 -7.58 -11.02 -4.45
CA THR A 252 -7.20 -10.57 -3.10
C THR A 252 -8.25 -11.01 -2.07
N LYS A 253 -9.54 -10.76 -2.34
CA LYS A 253 -10.62 -11.23 -1.47
C LYS A 253 -10.64 -12.75 -1.35
N ALA A 254 -10.41 -13.47 -2.45
CA ALA A 254 -10.36 -14.93 -2.40
C ALA A 254 -9.17 -15.43 -1.53
N ILE A 255 -8.04 -14.73 -1.53
CA ILE A 255 -6.86 -15.04 -0.71
C ILE A 255 -7.13 -14.78 0.77
N GLU A 256 -7.87 -13.73 1.12
CA GLU A 256 -8.29 -13.48 2.50
C GLU A 256 -9.10 -14.65 3.09
N HIS A 257 -9.90 -15.31 2.25
CA HIS A 257 -10.66 -16.50 2.64
C HIS A 257 -9.83 -17.80 2.63
N ASP A 258 -8.86 -17.92 1.71
CA ASP A 258 -7.99 -19.09 1.61
C ASP A 258 -6.54 -18.69 1.26
N PRO A 259 -5.74 -18.30 2.26
CA PRO A 259 -4.38 -17.83 2.04
C PRO A 259 -3.41 -18.95 1.65
N ASN A 260 -3.84 -20.21 1.71
CA ASN A 260 -3.01 -21.37 1.38
C ASN A 260 -3.24 -21.89 -0.05
N ASP A 261 -4.16 -21.29 -0.81
CA ASP A 261 -4.38 -21.67 -2.22
C ASP A 261 -3.42 -20.93 -3.14
N ALA A 262 -2.29 -21.59 -3.43
CA ALA A 262 -1.27 -21.10 -4.36
C ALA A 262 -1.81 -20.71 -5.76
N THR A 263 -2.95 -21.25 -6.19
CA THR A 263 -3.53 -20.91 -7.51
C THR A 263 -4.07 -19.48 -7.55
N LEU A 264 -4.54 -18.96 -6.42
CA LEU A 264 -5.04 -17.59 -6.30
C LEU A 264 -3.93 -16.57 -6.51
N PHE A 265 -2.81 -16.74 -5.81
CA PHE A 265 -1.61 -15.92 -5.96
C PHE A 265 -1.06 -16.00 -7.38
N SER A 266 -1.03 -17.19 -8.00
CA SER A 266 -0.53 -17.35 -9.38
C SER A 266 -1.40 -16.61 -10.39
N ASN A 267 -2.72 -16.57 -10.16
CA ASN A 267 -3.64 -15.87 -11.05
C ASN A 267 -3.60 -14.35 -10.81
N ARG A 268 -3.47 -13.91 -9.55
CA ARG A 268 -3.28 -12.49 -9.21
C ARG A 268 -1.95 -11.95 -9.75
N SER A 269 -0.86 -12.69 -9.62
CA SER A 269 0.45 -12.41 -10.22
C SER A 269 0.35 -12.15 -11.73
N LEU A 270 -0.44 -12.97 -12.44
CA LEU A 270 -0.68 -12.75 -13.88
C LEU A 270 -1.39 -11.41 -14.15
N CYS A 271 -2.44 -11.10 -13.39
CA CYS A 271 -3.17 -9.84 -13.53
C CYS A 271 -2.26 -8.63 -13.27
N LEU A 272 -1.45 -8.69 -12.21
CA LEU A 272 -0.47 -7.66 -11.85
C LEU A 272 0.57 -7.46 -12.97
N LEU A 273 1.08 -8.53 -13.57
CA LEU A 273 1.97 -8.44 -14.72
C LEU A 273 1.31 -7.74 -15.92
N ARG A 274 0.03 -8.02 -16.18
CA ARG A 274 -0.73 -7.36 -17.26
C ARG A 274 -0.96 -5.88 -16.99
N MET A 275 -0.91 -5.46 -15.72
CA MET A 275 -0.98 -4.06 -15.29
C MET A 275 0.40 -3.37 -15.25
N GLY A 276 1.50 -4.10 -15.48
CA GLY A 276 2.86 -3.58 -15.39
C GLY A 276 3.44 -3.54 -13.97
N ASP A 277 2.75 -4.14 -13.00
CA ASP A 277 3.20 -4.21 -11.61
C ASP A 277 4.06 -5.45 -11.37
N GLY A 278 5.31 -5.39 -11.87
CA GLY A 278 6.25 -6.50 -11.76
C GLY A 278 6.67 -6.84 -10.33
N GLN A 279 6.68 -5.85 -9.42
CA GLN A 279 7.11 -6.05 -8.04
C GLN A 279 6.09 -6.87 -7.25
N ARG A 280 4.80 -6.49 -7.29
CA ARG A 280 3.75 -7.26 -6.61
C ARG A 280 3.55 -8.62 -7.26
N ALA A 281 3.67 -8.71 -8.59
CA ALA A 281 3.62 -9.99 -9.27
C ALA A 281 4.72 -10.96 -8.83
N LEU A 282 5.92 -10.44 -8.50
CA LEU A 282 7.04 -11.22 -8.00
C LEU A 282 6.76 -11.77 -6.60
N LEU A 283 6.21 -10.95 -5.70
CA LEU A 283 5.82 -11.38 -4.36
C LEU A 283 4.80 -12.53 -4.43
N ASP A 284 3.72 -12.37 -5.19
CA ASP A 284 2.71 -13.42 -5.38
C ASP A 284 3.34 -14.71 -5.95
N ALA A 285 4.31 -14.59 -6.86
CA ALA A 285 4.99 -15.74 -7.43
C ALA A 285 5.91 -16.46 -6.41
N LEU A 286 6.55 -15.72 -5.50
CA LEU A 286 7.35 -16.27 -4.42
C LEU A 286 6.45 -16.99 -3.40
N ASP A 287 5.30 -16.42 -3.06
CA ASP A 287 4.29 -17.06 -2.20
C ASP A 287 3.79 -18.37 -2.82
N CYS A 288 3.45 -18.36 -4.12
CA CYS A 288 3.10 -19.58 -4.85
C CYS A 288 4.18 -20.66 -4.71
N ARG A 289 5.45 -20.29 -4.86
CA ARG A 289 6.58 -21.21 -4.82
C ARG A 289 6.82 -21.73 -3.40
N GLY A 290 6.63 -20.89 -2.38
CA GLY A 290 6.71 -21.29 -0.98
C GLY A 290 5.65 -22.32 -0.63
N MET A 291 4.41 -22.13 -1.10
CA MET A 291 3.32 -23.08 -0.89
C MET A 291 3.44 -24.36 -1.73
N ARG A 292 3.91 -24.24 -2.97
CA ARG A 292 4.01 -25.35 -3.93
C ARG A 292 5.36 -25.33 -4.67
N PRO A 293 6.44 -25.81 -4.03
CA PRO A 293 7.78 -25.79 -4.61
C PRO A 293 7.97 -26.79 -5.76
N ASP A 294 7.05 -27.75 -5.91
CA ASP A 294 7.00 -28.75 -6.98
C ASP A 294 6.18 -28.29 -8.19
N TRP A 295 5.62 -27.07 -8.17
CA TRP A 295 4.71 -26.59 -9.20
C TRP A 295 5.44 -25.68 -10.21
N PRO A 296 5.71 -26.16 -11.45
CA PRO A 296 6.53 -25.41 -12.42
C PRO A 296 5.96 -24.02 -12.73
N LYS A 297 4.62 -23.88 -12.72
CA LYS A 297 3.95 -22.61 -13.00
C LYS A 297 4.35 -21.49 -12.03
N ALA A 298 4.67 -21.80 -10.77
CA ALA A 298 5.13 -20.80 -9.81
C ALA A 298 6.48 -20.19 -10.23
N TYR A 299 7.42 -21.03 -10.69
CA TYR A 299 8.70 -20.60 -11.24
C TYR A 299 8.53 -19.78 -12.52
N TYR A 300 7.58 -20.17 -13.38
CA TYR A 300 7.23 -19.38 -14.56
C TYR A 300 6.74 -17.97 -14.19
N ARG A 301 5.83 -17.86 -13.22
CA ARG A 301 5.33 -16.56 -12.73
C ARG A 301 6.46 -15.70 -12.17
N GLN A 302 7.36 -16.30 -11.38
CA GLN A 302 8.52 -15.62 -10.81
C GLN A 302 9.45 -15.10 -11.92
N GLY A 303 9.76 -15.96 -12.89
CA GLY A 303 10.56 -15.59 -14.06
C GLY A 303 9.96 -14.43 -14.86
N ALA A 304 8.66 -14.52 -15.17
CA ALA A 304 7.95 -13.46 -15.90
C ALA A 304 7.95 -12.12 -15.15
N ALA A 305 7.77 -12.14 -13.83
CA ALA A 305 7.85 -10.95 -13.00
C ALA A 305 9.25 -10.32 -13.00
N LEU A 306 10.30 -11.14 -12.84
CA LEU A 306 11.69 -10.68 -12.89
C LEU A 306 12.08 -10.11 -14.27
N VAL A 307 11.59 -10.71 -15.36
CA VAL A 307 11.75 -10.15 -16.72
C VAL A 307 11.10 -8.77 -16.82
N SER A 308 9.88 -8.60 -16.29
CA SER A 308 9.20 -7.29 -16.25
C SER A 308 9.99 -6.23 -15.47
N LEU A 309 10.74 -6.66 -14.46
CA LEU A 309 11.63 -5.81 -13.65
C LEU A 309 13.03 -5.63 -14.25
N LYS A 310 13.30 -6.23 -15.42
CA LYS A 310 14.62 -6.26 -16.08
C LYS A 310 15.72 -6.96 -15.28
N ASP A 311 15.36 -7.76 -14.28
CA ASP A 311 16.29 -8.63 -13.56
C ASP A 311 16.44 -9.97 -14.30
N TYR A 312 17.11 -9.91 -15.45
CA TYR A 312 17.24 -11.06 -16.34
C TYR A 312 18.11 -12.18 -15.75
N THR A 313 19.00 -11.87 -14.81
CA THR A 313 19.86 -12.88 -14.17
C THR A 313 19.02 -13.80 -13.29
N ASN A 314 18.26 -13.22 -12.36
CA ASN A 314 17.41 -14.00 -11.47
C ASN A 314 16.22 -14.62 -12.23
N ALA A 315 15.73 -13.97 -13.29
CA ALA A 315 14.73 -14.56 -14.18
C ALA A 315 15.20 -15.87 -14.81
N CYS A 316 16.43 -15.91 -15.34
CA CYS A 316 17.01 -17.12 -15.92
C CYS A 316 17.13 -18.24 -14.89
N VAL A 317 17.56 -17.93 -13.66
CA VAL A 317 17.67 -18.92 -12.57
C VAL A 317 16.30 -19.51 -12.24
N ALA A 318 15.30 -18.67 -12.01
CA ALA A 318 13.95 -19.13 -11.67
C ALA A 318 13.34 -19.99 -12.80
N LEU A 319 13.47 -19.55 -14.06
CA LEU A 319 12.94 -20.28 -15.21
C LEU A 319 13.67 -21.61 -15.45
N LEU A 320 14.99 -21.65 -15.25
CA LEU A 320 15.77 -22.88 -15.34
C LEU A 320 15.37 -23.88 -14.24
N ASP A 321 15.15 -23.41 -13.01
CA ASP A 321 14.71 -24.28 -11.91
C ASP A 321 13.31 -24.82 -12.15
N GLY A 322 12.39 -24.01 -12.68
CA GLY A 322 11.10 -24.49 -13.16
C GLY A 322 11.24 -25.53 -14.29
N PHE A 323 12.14 -25.30 -15.24
CA PHE A 323 12.28 -26.16 -16.42
C PHE A 323 12.83 -27.53 -16.04
N LYS A 324 13.66 -27.62 -15.00
CA LYS A 324 14.10 -28.91 -14.43
C LYS A 324 12.94 -29.73 -13.87
N LEU A 325 11.88 -29.07 -13.37
CA LEU A 325 10.70 -29.76 -12.84
C LEU A 325 9.78 -30.28 -13.95
N ASP A 326 9.72 -29.58 -15.09
CA ASP A 326 8.92 -29.96 -16.25
C ASP A 326 9.66 -29.63 -17.56
N PRO A 327 10.56 -30.51 -18.02
CA PRO A 327 11.39 -30.28 -19.21
C PRO A 327 10.62 -30.25 -20.53
N GLU A 328 9.36 -30.71 -20.55
CA GLU A 328 8.50 -30.69 -21.75
C GLU A 328 7.71 -29.38 -21.87
N ASN A 329 7.87 -28.46 -20.91
CA ASN A 329 7.15 -27.19 -20.87
C ASN A 329 7.67 -26.18 -21.90
N ALA A 330 7.07 -26.19 -23.08
CA ALA A 330 7.45 -25.29 -24.18
C ALA A 330 7.35 -23.79 -23.84
N GLU A 331 6.35 -23.39 -23.03
CA GLU A 331 6.19 -21.98 -22.60
C GLU A 331 7.37 -21.54 -21.75
N MET A 332 7.80 -22.40 -20.81
CA MET A 332 8.92 -22.12 -19.94
C MET A 332 10.26 -22.13 -20.67
N GLU A 333 10.45 -23.06 -21.61
CA GLU A 333 11.64 -23.08 -22.47
C GLU A 333 11.74 -21.77 -23.29
N SER A 334 10.63 -21.32 -23.89
CA SER A 334 10.58 -20.07 -24.65
C SER A 334 10.91 -18.87 -23.77
N ALA A 335 10.29 -18.77 -22.58
CA ALA A 335 10.55 -17.69 -21.64
C ALA A 335 12.02 -17.67 -21.17
N LEU A 336 12.61 -18.85 -20.93
CA LEU A 336 14.01 -18.97 -20.56
C LEU A 336 14.93 -18.47 -21.68
N ARG A 337 14.67 -18.85 -22.93
CA ARG A 337 15.43 -18.38 -24.09
C ARG A 337 15.35 -16.86 -24.25
N GLU A 338 14.16 -16.27 -24.11
CA GLU A 338 13.95 -14.82 -24.17
C GLU A 338 14.69 -14.07 -23.05
N ALA A 339 14.65 -14.60 -21.81
CA ALA A 339 15.36 -14.03 -20.68
C ALA A 339 16.89 -14.08 -20.88
N MET A 340 17.42 -15.20 -21.40
CA MET A 340 18.84 -15.35 -21.70
C MET A 340 19.31 -14.37 -22.79
N GLU A 341 18.50 -14.16 -23.82
CA GLU A 341 18.85 -13.21 -24.89
C GLU A 341 18.84 -11.77 -24.37
N SER A 342 17.83 -11.41 -23.57
CA SER A 342 17.77 -10.10 -22.90
C SER A 342 18.97 -9.85 -21.98
N LEU A 343 19.44 -10.88 -21.27
CA LEU A 343 20.64 -10.83 -20.43
C LEU A 343 21.93 -10.62 -21.25
N LYS A 344 22.05 -11.24 -22.44
CA LYS A 344 23.20 -11.00 -23.32
C LYS A 344 23.23 -9.57 -23.84
N ILE A 345 22.07 -9.05 -24.26
CA ILE A 345 21.93 -7.67 -24.75
C ILE A 345 22.32 -6.68 -23.64
N SER A 346 21.83 -6.87 -22.41
CA SER A 346 22.14 -5.97 -21.29
C SER A 346 23.63 -5.95 -20.93
N LYS A 347 24.32 -7.09 -21.03
CA LYS A 347 25.78 -7.20 -20.80
C LYS A 347 26.62 -6.72 -21.99
N GLY A 348 26.11 -6.85 -23.22
CA GLY A 348 26.78 -6.40 -24.45
C GLY A 348 26.80 -4.87 -24.59
N GLY A 349 25.74 -4.19 -24.15
CA GLY A 349 25.67 -2.72 -24.16
C GLY A 349 26.66 -2.04 -23.20
N ALA A 350 27.08 -2.73 -22.13
CA ALA A 350 28.02 -2.20 -21.14
C ALA A 350 29.49 -2.19 -21.59
N LYS A 351 29.82 -2.75 -22.77
CA LYS A 351 31.18 -2.76 -23.33
C LYS A 351 31.43 -1.72 -24.43
N ALA A 352 30.45 -0.88 -24.75
CA ALA A 352 30.50 0.07 -25.87
C ALA A 352 30.59 1.56 -25.45
N THR A 353 30.88 1.84 -24.17
CA THR A 353 31.12 3.18 -23.61
C THR A 353 32.41 3.14 -22.80
#